data_AF-A0AA35R7D1-F1
#
_entry.id   AF-A0AA35R7D1-F1
#
_cell.length_a   1.000
_cell.length_b   1.000
_cell.length_c   1.000
_cell.angle_alpha   90.00
_cell.angle_beta   90.00
_cell.angle_gamma   90.00
#
_symmetry.space_group_name_H-M   'P 1'
#
loop_
_entity.id
_entity.type
_entity.pdbx_description
1 polymer ?
#
loop_
_entity_poly.entity_id
_entity_poly.type
_entity_poly.pdbx_seq_one_letter_code
_entity_poly.pdbx_strand_id
1 'polypeptide(L)'
;MQITLNLDETIAERLQAEAKRRGTTASALAEAGIREILGEGPVADENRDTLSNVPRRTNLVDTPEKQEFRRVMEEYFGGPAPQTAEELFERLPKWNSGGELVDITNKEELYRVMDEDDGFRY
;
A
#
# COMPACT_ATOMS: atom_id res chain seq x y z
N MET A 1 -11.32 11.34 -13.57
CA MET A 1 -11.52 12.25 -12.41
C MET A 1 -10.40 13.29 -12.43
N GLN A 2 -10.67 14.56 -12.14
CA GLN A 2 -9.63 15.60 -12.04
C GLN A 2 -9.30 15.85 -10.56
N ILE A 3 -8.05 15.64 -10.17
CA ILE A 3 -7.55 15.91 -8.82
C ILE A 3 -6.51 17.02 -8.91
N THR A 4 -6.61 18.01 -8.02
CA THR A 4 -5.62 19.08 -7.89
C THR A 4 -4.65 18.73 -6.76
N LEU A 5 -3.35 18.71 -7.06
CA LEU A 5 -2.28 18.44 -6.10
C LEU A 5 -1.53 19.75 -5.82
N ASN A 6 -1.39 20.11 -4.55
CA ASN A 6 -0.53 21.23 -4.15
C ASN A 6 0.91 20.68 -4.01
N LEU A 7 1.80 21.13 -4.88
CA LEU A 7 3.20 20.71 -4.94
C LEU A 7 4.10 21.89 -4.62
N ASP A 8 5.20 21.62 -3.91
CA ASP A 8 6.28 22.59 -3.74
C ASP A 8 6.95 22.89 -5.08
N GLU A 9 7.48 24.11 -5.24
CA GLU A 9 8.10 24.60 -6.48
C GLU A 9 9.26 23.69 -6.93
N THR A 10 10.07 23.20 -5.99
CA THR A 10 11.20 22.31 -6.29
C THR A 10 10.73 20.96 -6.86
N ILE A 11 9.59 20.45 -6.38
CA ILE A 11 8.98 19.21 -6.87
C ILE A 11 8.38 19.45 -8.25
N ALA A 12 7.69 20.58 -8.45
CA ALA A 12 7.10 20.93 -9.73
C ALA A 12 8.15 21.08 -10.84
N GLU A 13 9.28 21.76 -10.56
CA GLU A 13 10.39 21.92 -11.50
C GLU A 13 11.00 20.57 -11.88
N ARG A 14 11.25 19.69 -10.89
CA ARG A 14 11.82 18.36 -11.14
C ARG A 14 10.87 17.47 -11.93
N LEU A 15 9.57 17.55 -11.65
CA LEU A 15 8.54 16.81 -12.38
C LEU A 15 8.48 17.27 -13.84
N GLN A 16 8.53 18.58 -14.09
CA GLN A 16 8.55 19.12 -15.46
C GLN A 16 9.81 18.75 -16.22
N ALA A 17 10.98 18.85 -15.58
CA ALA A 17 12.26 18.48 -16.19
C ALA A 17 12.28 17.00 -16.60
N GLU A 18 11.81 16.11 -15.73
CA GLU A 18 11.75 14.68 -16.01
C GLU A 18 10.68 14.35 -17.07
N ALA A 19 9.54 15.05 -17.06
CA ALA A 19 8.52 14.90 -18.09
C ALA A 19 9.06 15.28 -19.47
N LYS A 20 9.78 16.40 -19.57
CA LYS A 20 10.46 16.83 -20.80
C LYS A 20 11.50 15.82 -21.26
N ARG A 21 12.31 15.28 -20.34
CA ARG A 21 13.32 14.26 -20.64
C ARG A 21 12.68 12.98 -21.21
N ARG A 22 11.50 12.59 -20.70
CA ARG A 22 10.77 11.39 -21.15
C ARG A 22 9.82 11.66 -22.33
N GLY A 23 9.68 12.91 -22.78
CA GLY A 23 8.73 13.28 -23.83
C GLY A 23 7.26 13.10 -23.43
N THR A 24 6.94 13.22 -22.14
CA THR A 24 5.58 13.09 -21.60
C THR A 24 5.12 14.37 -20.91
N THR A 25 3.88 14.40 -20.43
CA THR A 25 3.33 15.51 -19.64
C THR A 25 3.63 15.31 -18.15
N ALA A 26 3.74 16.41 -17.41
CA ALA A 26 3.94 16.36 -15.96
C ALA A 26 2.81 15.58 -15.25
N SER A 27 1.56 15.73 -15.71
CA SER A 27 0.41 14.99 -15.18
C SER A 27 0.48 13.49 -15.44
N ALA A 28 0.86 13.06 -16.65
CA ALA A 28 1.03 11.63 -16.95
C ALA A 28 2.18 11.01 -16.15
N LEU A 29 3.27 11.77 -15.94
CA LEU A 29 4.38 11.34 -15.10
C LEU A 29 3.99 11.24 -13.62
N ALA A 30 3.23 12.21 -13.11
CA ALA A 30 2.72 12.20 -11.74
C ALA A 30 1.74 11.03 -11.53
N GLU A 31 0.84 10.80 -12.47
CA GLU A 31 -0.09 9.68 -12.44
C GLU A 31 0.65 8.34 -12.40
N ALA A 32 1.65 8.14 -13.28
CA ALA A 32 2.46 6.93 -13.28
C ALA A 32 3.19 6.71 -11.95
N GLY A 33 3.74 7.77 -11.35
CA GLY A 33 4.42 7.68 -10.05
C GLY A 33 3.47 7.37 -8.89
N ILE A 34 2.28 7.98 -8.86
CA ILE A 34 1.25 7.65 -7.86
C ILE A 34 0.82 6.19 -8.00
N ARG A 35 0.62 5.73 -9.24
CA ARG A 35 0.22 4.36 -9.53
C ARG A 35 1.26 3.34 -9.03
N GLU A 36 2.55 3.62 -9.26
CA GLU A 36 3.66 2.81 -8.74
C GLU A 36 3.69 2.75 -7.21
N ILE A 37 3.48 3.88 -6.52
CA ILE A 37 3.43 3.92 -5.04
C ILE A 37 2.26 3.08 -4.50
N LEU A 38 1.14 3.09 -5.21
CA LEU A 38 -0.08 2.35 -4.80
C LEU A 38 -0.04 0.87 -5.21
N GLY A 39 1.02 0.39 -5.86
CA GLY A 39 1.15 -1.01 -6.30
C GLY A 39 0.26 -1.36 -7.49
N GLU A 40 -0.31 -0.35 -8.15
CA GLU A 40 -0.99 -0.50 -9.42
C GLU A 40 0.11 -0.46 -10.51
N GLY A 41 0.36 -1.56 -11.20
CA GLY A 41 1.29 -1.54 -12.32
C GLY A 41 0.84 -0.55 -13.40
N PRO A 42 1.72 -0.08 -14.31
CA PRO A 42 1.29 0.72 -15.44
C PRO A 42 0.16 -0.01 -16.18
N VAL A 43 -0.97 0.66 -16.43
CA VAL A 43 -2.10 0.10 -17.17
C VAL A 43 -1.67 -0.04 -18.63
N ALA A 44 -0.94 -1.10 -18.91
CA ALA A 44 -0.90 -1.70 -20.22
C ALA A 44 -2.23 -2.44 -20.37
N ASP A 45 -3.01 -1.96 -21.34
CA ASP A 45 -4.25 -2.57 -21.78
C ASP A 45 -4.07 -4.08 -22.10
N GLU A 46 -5.18 -4.81 -21.97
CA GLU A 46 -5.44 -6.16 -22.50
C GLU A 46 -4.47 -7.30 -22.15
N ASN A 47 -4.33 -7.67 -20.87
CA ASN A 47 -4.08 -9.07 -20.45
C ASN A 47 -4.20 -9.21 -18.92
N ARG A 48 -5.44 -9.11 -18.41
CA ARG A 48 -5.76 -9.30 -16.99
C ARG A 48 -5.83 -10.79 -16.62
N ASP A 49 -4.77 -11.54 -16.92
CA ASP A 49 -4.63 -12.96 -16.54
C ASP A 49 -3.23 -13.30 -15.98
N THR A 50 -2.35 -12.31 -15.83
CA THR A 50 -0.97 -12.53 -15.36
C THR A 50 -0.76 -12.34 -13.86
N LEU A 51 -1.79 -11.96 -13.09
CA LEU A 51 -1.72 -11.86 -11.61
C LEU A 51 -1.55 -13.21 -10.90
N SER A 52 -1.54 -14.34 -11.62
CA SER A 52 -1.24 -15.66 -11.05
C SER A 52 0.25 -15.89 -10.78
N ASN A 53 1.16 -15.08 -11.35
CA ASN A 53 2.59 -15.38 -11.31
C ASN A 53 3.43 -14.41 -10.46
N VAL A 54 2.96 -14.09 -9.25
CA VAL A 54 3.87 -13.62 -8.20
C VAL A 54 4.74 -14.82 -7.82
N PRO A 55 6.08 -14.78 -8.00
CA PRO A 55 6.93 -15.85 -7.51
C PRO A 55 6.73 -15.95 -5.99
N ARG A 56 6.12 -17.06 -5.54
CA ARG A 56 6.01 -17.39 -4.12
C ARG A 56 7.43 -17.35 -3.55
N ARG A 57 7.64 -16.46 -2.56
CA ARG A 57 8.90 -16.21 -1.84
C ARG A 57 9.81 -17.44 -1.88
N THR A 58 10.83 -17.39 -2.71
CA THR A 58 11.91 -18.38 -2.71
C THR A 58 12.59 -18.31 -1.35
N ASN A 59 12.77 -19.47 -0.72
CA ASN A 59 13.37 -19.69 0.59
C ASN A 59 14.50 -18.68 0.87
N LEU A 60 14.19 -17.68 1.69
CA LEU A 60 15.10 -16.60 2.04
C LEU A 60 16.16 -17.19 3.00
N VAL A 61 17.37 -17.41 2.48
CA VAL A 61 18.58 -17.76 3.24
C VAL A 61 18.63 -16.88 4.50
N ASP A 62 19.00 -17.45 5.65
CA ASP A 62 19.16 -16.70 6.90
C ASP A 62 20.39 -15.79 6.80
N THR A 63 20.21 -14.64 6.16
CA THR A 63 21.23 -13.59 6.09
C THR A 63 21.40 -12.94 7.47
N PRO A 64 22.57 -12.33 7.77
CA PRO A 64 22.80 -11.62 9.01
C PRO A 64 21.77 -10.52 9.28
N GLU A 65 21.32 -9.81 8.24
CA GLU A 65 20.32 -8.74 8.33
C GLU A 65 18.95 -9.29 8.76
N LYS A 66 18.59 -10.48 8.29
CA LYS A 66 17.34 -11.16 8.67
C LYS A 66 17.38 -11.61 10.13
N GLN A 67 18.55 -11.97 10.65
CA GLN A 67 18.75 -12.33 12.06
C GLN A 67 18.66 -11.10 12.98
N GLU A 68 19.26 -9.98 12.57
CA GLU A 68 19.16 -8.72 13.32
C GLU A 68 17.71 -8.20 13.33
N PHE A 69 17.05 -8.20 12.18
CA PHE A 69 15.63 -7.86 12.09
C PHE A 69 14.76 -8.77 12.97
N ARG A 70 15.02 -10.09 12.98
CA ARG A 70 14.31 -11.04 13.84
C ARG A 70 14.49 -10.68 15.32
N ARG A 71 15.72 -10.41 15.76
CA ARG A 71 16.01 -10.02 17.15
C ARG A 71 15.28 -8.75 17.57
N VAL A 72 15.31 -7.70 16.74
CA VAL A 72 14.63 -6.43 17.01
C VAL A 72 13.11 -6.63 17.13
N MET A 73 12.54 -7.45 16.25
CA MET A 73 11.11 -7.78 16.31
C MET A 73 10.75 -8.61 17.55
N GLU A 74 11.60 -9.57 17.94
CA GLU A 74 11.38 -10.38 19.14
C GLU A 74 11.44 -9.54 20.42
N GLU A 75 12.34 -8.56 20.47
CA GLU A 75 12.42 -7.58 21.55
C GLU A 75 11.16 -6.69 21.61
N TYR A 76 10.71 -6.19 20.46
CA TYR A 76 9.55 -5.29 20.38
C TYR A 76 8.22 -5.98 20.70
N PHE A 77 8.03 -7.22 20.24
CA PHE A 77 6.79 -7.98 20.41
C PHE A 77 6.79 -8.94 21.62
N GLY A 78 7.91 -9.01 22.37
CA GLY A 78 8.00 -9.78 23.62
C GLY A 78 7.97 -11.30 23.44
N GLY A 79 8.42 -11.83 22.30
CA GLY A 79 8.41 -13.26 22.03
C GLY A 79 8.91 -13.62 20.62
N PRO A 80 9.13 -14.92 20.36
CA PRO A 80 9.65 -15.38 19.07
C PRO A 80 8.70 -14.99 17.93
N ALA A 81 9.28 -14.56 16.81
CA ALA A 81 8.50 -14.28 15.60
C ALA A 81 7.73 -15.54 15.17
N PRO A 82 6.46 -15.42 14.71
CA PRO A 82 5.69 -16.57 14.25
C PRO A 82 6.40 -17.24 13.07
N GLN A 83 6.51 -18.56 13.12
CA GLN A 83 7.22 -19.35 12.12
C GLN A 83 6.30 -19.83 11.00
N THR A 84 4.99 -19.81 11.26
CA THR A 84 3.95 -20.19 10.30
C THR A 84 2.90 -19.09 10.16
N ALA A 85 2.18 -19.10 9.04
CA ALA A 85 1.06 -18.19 8.81
C ALA A 85 -0.07 -18.44 9.83
N GLU A 86 -0.33 -19.70 10.20
CA GLU A 86 -1.30 -20.08 11.25
C GLU A 86 -0.99 -19.41 12.58
N GLU A 87 0.26 -19.49 13.07
CA GLU A 87 0.68 -18.86 14.33
C GLU A 87 0.55 -17.32 14.29
N LEU A 88 0.79 -16.72 13.12
CA LEU A 88 0.60 -15.29 12.93
C LEU A 88 -0.89 -14.93 13.03
N PHE A 89 -1.77 -15.68 12.35
CA PHE A 89 -3.21 -15.43 12.36
C PHE A 89 -3.85 -15.62 13.74
N GLU A 90 -3.32 -16.52 14.58
CA GLU A 90 -3.78 -16.70 15.96
C GLU A 90 -3.41 -15.53 16.88
N ARG A 91 -2.26 -14.88 16.64
CA ARG A 91 -1.77 -13.75 17.45
C ARG A 91 -2.34 -12.41 17.00
N LEU A 92 -2.66 -12.29 15.71
CA LEU A 92 -3.23 -11.07 15.18
C LEU A 92 -4.62 -10.83 15.79
N PRO A 93 -4.97 -9.59 16.14
CA PRO A 93 -6.32 -9.26 16.50
C PRO A 93 -7.24 -9.66 15.34
N LYS A 94 -8.36 -10.31 15.68
CA LYS A 94 -9.40 -10.60 14.68
C LYS A 94 -10.01 -9.28 14.25
N TRP A 95 -9.64 -8.82 13.06
CA TRP A 95 -10.24 -7.65 12.48
C TRP A 95 -11.56 -8.06 11.83
N ASN A 96 -12.68 -7.69 12.46
CA ASN A 96 -13.98 -7.78 11.81
C ASN A 96 -14.16 -6.54 10.93
N SER A 97 -13.38 -6.43 9.86
CA SER A 97 -13.63 -5.42 8.82
C SER A 97 -14.69 -5.95 7.86
N GLY A 98 -15.70 -5.14 7.56
CA GLY A 98 -16.83 -5.56 6.71
C GLY A 98 -18.19 -4.98 7.11
N GLY A 99 -18.22 -3.80 7.73
CA GLY A 99 -19.45 -3.03 7.92
C GLY A 99 -19.94 -2.44 6.60
N GLU A 100 -20.42 -1.20 6.65
CA GLU A 100 -20.93 -0.48 5.47
C GLU A 100 -19.89 -0.46 4.33
N LEU A 101 -20.29 -0.90 3.13
CA LEU A 101 -19.45 -0.81 1.94
C LEU A 101 -19.59 0.60 1.35
N VAL A 102 -18.61 1.45 1.64
CA VAL A 102 -18.54 2.80 1.09
C VAL A 102 -17.59 2.88 -0.09
N ASP A 103 -17.98 3.63 -1.12
CA ASP A 103 -17.09 3.99 -2.21
C ASP A 103 -15.97 4.89 -1.66
N ILE A 104 -14.71 4.45 -1.79
CA ILE A 104 -13.54 5.17 -1.31
C ILE A 104 -13.37 6.55 -1.97
N THR A 105 -14.00 6.77 -3.13
CA THR A 105 -14.03 8.07 -3.80
C THR A 105 -15.06 9.03 -3.21
N ASN A 106 -16.07 8.52 -2.49
CA ASN A 106 -17.06 9.31 -1.79
C ASN A 106 -16.63 9.59 -0.34
N LYS A 107 -15.76 10.59 -0.21
CA LYS A 107 -15.19 11.03 1.06
C LYS A 107 -16.27 11.33 2.12
N GLU A 108 -17.34 12.01 1.75
CA GLU A 108 -18.39 12.44 2.67
C GLU A 108 -19.18 11.27 3.26
N GLU A 109 -19.44 10.24 2.45
CA GLU A 109 -20.11 9.02 2.88
C GLU A 109 -19.21 8.18 3.79
N LEU A 110 -17.92 8.08 3.47
CA LEU A 110 -16.93 7.43 4.33
C LEU A 110 -16.86 8.10 5.71
N TYR A 111 -16.76 9.43 5.78
CA TYR A 111 -16.74 10.13 7.08
C TYR A 111 -18.04 9.97 7.85
N ARG A 112 -19.18 10.01 7.16
CA ARG A 112 -20.48 9.80 7.79
C ARG A 112 -20.57 8.41 8.42
N VAL A 113 -20.19 7.36 7.70
CA VAL A 113 -20.15 6.00 8.25
C VAL A 113 -19.19 5.93 9.43
N MET A 114 -17.99 6.51 9.33
CA MET A 114 -17.04 6.50 10.43
C MET A 114 -17.53 7.25 11.68
N ASP A 115 -18.25 8.37 11.51
CA ASP A 115 -18.80 9.18 12.61
C ASP A 115 -20.10 8.56 13.18
N GLU A 116 -20.89 7.85 12.37
CA GLU A 116 -22.11 7.14 12.80
C GLU A 116 -21.78 5.80 13.50
N ASP A 117 -20.66 5.17 13.13
CA ASP A 117 -20.16 3.92 13.71
C ASP A 117 -19.16 4.14 14.88
N ASP A 118 -19.22 5.30 15.54
CA ASP A 118 -18.66 5.54 16.89
C ASP A 118 -19.34 4.66 17.98
N GLY A 119 -20.11 3.65 17.57
CA GLY A 119 -20.60 2.56 18.38
C GLY A 119 -19.55 1.51 18.73
N PHE A 120 -18.34 1.93 19.17
CA PHE A 120 -17.42 1.06 19.91
C PHE A 120 -18.07 0.62 21.23
N ARG A 121 -18.98 -0.36 21.15
CA ARG A 121 -19.44 -1.14 22.30
C ARG A 121 -18.31 -2.07 22.72
N TYR A 122 -17.59 -1.63 23.75
CA TYR A 122 -16.72 -2.48 24.58
C TYR A 122 -17.51 -3.59 25.27
#